data_AF-A0A436V2L7-F1
#
_entry.id   AF-A0A436V2L7-F1
#
_cell.length_a   1.000
_cell.length_b   1.000
_cell.length_c   1.000
_cell.angle_alpha   90.00
_cell.angle_beta   90.00
_cell.angle_gamma   90.00
#
_symmetry.space_group_name_H-M   'P 1'
#
loop_
_entity.id
_entity.type
_entity.pdbx_description
1 polymer ?
#
loop_
_entity_poly.entity_id
_entity_poly.type
_entity_poly.pdbx_seq_one_letter_code
_entity_poly.pdbx_strand_id
1 'polypeptide(L)'
;IVRWMGTEATAEPNPGGLYLLNLAGRATARGQFTEVVPVHRLAYSFGWEGNDQTPPGSSLVEIDLVEESGGTRVKLTHSGLADREICDSHEKGWTHYLGRLAITAAGGDPGPDKM
;
A
#
# COMPACT_ATOMS: atom_id res chain seq x y z
N ILE A 1 3.31 -7.15 6.34
CA ILE A 1 2.50 -5.92 6.19
C ILE A 1 2.22 -5.28 7.56
N VAL A 2 1.54 -5.98 8.48
CA VAL A 2 1.15 -5.46 9.81
C VAL A 2 2.28 -4.95 10.74
N ARG A 3 3.56 -5.19 10.40
CA ARG A 3 4.69 -4.62 11.16
C ARG A 3 4.88 -3.11 10.95
N TRP A 4 4.41 -2.57 9.83
CA TRP A 4 4.64 -1.18 9.46
C TRP A 4 3.37 -0.47 8.97
N MET A 5 2.33 -1.22 8.58
CA MET A 5 1.06 -0.68 8.06
C MET A 5 -0.13 -1.56 8.48
N GLY A 6 -1.13 -0.94 9.09
CA GLY A 6 -2.38 -1.59 9.52
C GLY A 6 -2.23 -2.53 10.73
N THR A 7 -3.37 -2.98 11.24
CA THR A 7 -3.47 -3.93 12.36
C THR A 7 -3.79 -5.34 11.89
N GLU A 8 -4.55 -5.47 10.80
CA GLU A 8 -4.92 -6.74 10.20
C GLU A 8 -4.73 -6.65 8.70
N ALA A 9 -4.20 -7.73 8.10
CA ALA A 9 -4.01 -7.80 6.67
C ALA A 9 -4.28 -9.23 6.17
N THR A 10 -5.06 -9.35 5.11
CA THR A 10 -5.22 -10.56 4.31
C THR A 10 -4.70 -10.26 2.91
N ALA A 11 -3.68 -11.00 2.48
CA ALA A 11 -3.09 -10.83 1.17
C ALA A 11 -2.89 -12.20 0.52
N GLU A 12 -3.46 -12.37 -0.66
CA GLU A 12 -3.29 -13.55 -1.51
C GLU A 12 -2.43 -13.14 -2.71
N PRO A 13 -1.09 -13.25 -2.63
CA PRO A 13 -0.18 -12.70 -3.63
C PRO A 13 -0.12 -13.57 -4.88
N ASN A 14 -1.23 -13.63 -5.60
CA ASN A 14 -1.39 -14.23 -6.93
C ASN A 14 -2.35 -13.36 -7.74
N PRO A 15 -2.22 -13.29 -9.08
CA PRO A 15 -3.18 -12.56 -9.90
C PRO A 15 -4.60 -13.05 -9.65
N GLY A 16 -5.52 -12.15 -9.30
CA GLY A 16 -6.88 -12.50 -8.87
C GLY A 16 -7.09 -12.55 -7.36
N GLY A 17 -6.02 -12.62 -6.58
CA GLY A 17 -6.08 -12.77 -5.13
C GLY A 17 -6.47 -11.49 -4.39
N LEU A 18 -7.04 -11.66 -3.20
CA LEU A 18 -7.50 -10.57 -2.33
C LEU A 18 -6.33 -9.74 -1.77
N TYR A 19 -6.47 -8.42 -1.83
CA TYR A 19 -5.75 -7.46 -0.99
C TYR A 19 -6.76 -6.85 -0.01
N LEU A 20 -6.57 -7.06 1.29
CA LEU A 20 -7.40 -6.50 2.36
C LEU A 20 -6.51 -6.01 3.50
N LEU A 21 -6.70 -4.76 3.91
CA LEU A 21 -5.89 -4.12 4.94
C LEU A 21 -6.77 -3.25 5.84
N ASN A 22 -6.74 -3.54 7.14
CA ASN A 22 -7.43 -2.75 8.16
C ASN A 22 -6.44 -1.78 8.83
N LEU A 23 -6.70 -0.49 8.73
CA LEU A 23 -5.91 0.58 9.37
C LEU A 23 -6.39 0.87 10.80
N ALA A 24 -6.26 -0.11 11.69
CA ALA A 24 -6.60 0.02 13.11
C ALA A 24 -8.06 0.42 13.38
N GLY A 25 -9.00 -0.10 12.61
CA GLY A 25 -10.44 0.15 12.72
C GLY A 25 -10.89 1.49 12.12
N ARG A 26 -9.98 2.28 11.54
CA ARG A 26 -10.29 3.60 10.96
C ARG A 26 -10.80 3.52 9.54
N ALA A 27 -10.19 2.62 8.76
CA ALA A 27 -10.53 2.40 7.37
C ALA A 27 -10.08 1.00 6.95
N THR A 28 -10.82 0.40 6.03
CA THR A 28 -10.48 -0.88 5.40
C THR A 28 -10.20 -0.65 3.93
N ALA A 29 -8.95 -0.85 3.52
CA ALA A 29 -8.58 -0.88 2.12
C ALA A 29 -8.86 -2.28 1.55
N ARG A 30 -9.48 -2.33 0.37
CA ARG A 30 -9.79 -3.57 -0.32
C ARG A 30 -9.47 -3.45 -1.81
N GLY A 31 -8.94 -4.54 -2.36
CA GLY A 31 -8.72 -4.68 -3.79
C GLY A 31 -8.26 -6.07 -4.18
N GLN A 32 -7.68 -6.17 -5.37
CA GLN A 32 -7.29 -7.43 -6.00
C GLN A 32 -5.92 -7.30 -6.64
N PHE A 33 -5.04 -8.28 -6.42
CA PHE A 33 -3.76 -8.35 -7.12
C PHE A 33 -3.97 -8.53 -8.61
N THR A 34 -3.40 -7.64 -9.41
CA THR A 34 -3.44 -7.66 -10.87
C THR A 34 -2.13 -8.21 -11.46
N GLU A 35 -1.02 -7.99 -10.77
CA GLU A 35 0.30 -8.48 -11.15
C GLU A 35 1.11 -8.86 -9.91
N VAL A 36 1.75 -10.04 -9.95
CA VAL A 36 2.68 -10.49 -8.90
C VAL A 36 3.90 -11.09 -9.56
N VAL A 37 4.99 -10.33 -9.58
CA VAL A 37 6.31 -10.79 -9.99
C VAL A 37 7.17 -10.85 -8.73
N PRO A 38 7.45 -12.06 -8.19
CA PRO A 38 8.22 -12.21 -6.97
C PRO A 38 9.50 -11.38 -7.01
N VAL A 39 9.80 -10.70 -5.91
CA VAL A 39 10.98 -9.83 -5.68
C VAL A 39 11.19 -8.66 -6.66
N HIS A 40 10.31 -8.46 -7.64
CA HIS A 40 10.48 -7.40 -8.65
C HIS A 40 9.32 -6.42 -8.69
N ARG A 41 8.08 -6.90 -8.68
CA ARG A 41 6.90 -6.04 -8.93
C ARG A 41 5.62 -6.60 -8.32
N LEU A 42 4.80 -5.69 -7.80
CA LEU A 42 3.45 -5.98 -7.33
C LEU A 42 2.51 -4.90 -7.85
N ALA A 43 1.36 -5.29 -8.39
CA ALA A 43 0.28 -4.38 -8.69
C ALA A 43 -1.04 -4.92 -8.14
N TYR A 44 -1.84 -4.04 -7.56
CA TYR A 44 -3.17 -4.39 -7.06
C TYR A 44 -4.11 -3.20 -7.17
N SER A 45 -5.38 -3.50 -7.45
CA SER A 45 -6.42 -2.48 -7.35
C SER A 45 -6.61 -2.06 -5.89
N PHE A 46 -7.11 -0.85 -5.68
CA PHE A 46 -7.21 -0.25 -4.36
C PHE A 46 -8.49 0.56 -4.23
N GLY A 47 -8.90 0.75 -2.99
CA GLY A 47 -9.98 1.64 -2.58
C GLY A 47 -10.42 1.34 -1.16
N TRP A 48 -11.25 2.21 -0.61
CA TRP A 48 -11.69 2.17 0.77
C TRP A 48 -13.14 1.69 0.86
N GLU A 49 -13.41 0.70 1.71
CA GLU A 49 -14.79 0.27 1.97
C GLU A 49 -15.64 1.43 2.49
N GLY A 50 -16.81 1.65 1.89
CA GLY A 50 -17.73 2.72 2.27
C GLY A 50 -17.33 4.13 1.78
N ASN A 51 -16.32 4.27 0.93
CA ASN A 51 -15.94 5.55 0.33
C ASN A 51 -16.41 5.65 -1.13
N ASP A 52 -17.26 6.62 -1.44
CA ASP A 52 -17.82 6.80 -2.79
C ASP A 52 -16.83 7.43 -3.79
N GLN A 53 -15.83 8.17 -3.30
CA GLN A 53 -14.84 8.84 -4.16
C GLN A 53 -13.66 7.94 -4.54
N THR A 54 -13.36 6.93 -3.72
CA THR A 54 -12.34 5.92 -3.99
C THR A 54 -12.83 4.54 -3.52
N PRO A 55 -13.90 4.01 -4.12
CA PRO A 55 -14.45 2.70 -3.74
C PRO A 55 -13.47 1.57 -4.09
N PRO A 56 -13.59 0.38 -3.45
CA PRO A 56 -12.69 -0.74 -3.70
C PRO A 56 -12.57 -1.07 -5.19
N GLY A 57 -11.34 -1.07 -5.70
CA GLY A 57 -11.02 -1.39 -7.08
C GLY A 57 -11.07 -0.21 -8.06
N SER A 58 -11.37 1.01 -7.59
CA SER A 58 -11.42 2.21 -8.44
C SER A 58 -10.06 2.79 -8.79
N SER A 59 -9.03 2.51 -7.98
CA SER A 59 -7.66 2.99 -8.19
C SER A 59 -6.68 1.81 -8.30
N LEU A 60 -5.44 2.10 -8.70
CA LEU A 60 -4.39 1.10 -8.88
C LEU A 60 -3.12 1.53 -8.15
N VAL A 61 -2.59 0.62 -7.33
CA VAL A 61 -1.28 0.74 -6.70
C VAL A 61 -0.30 -0.18 -7.39
N GLU A 62 0.83 0.38 -7.80
CA GLU A 62 1.94 -0.32 -8.43
C GLU A 62 3.21 -0.10 -7.60
N ILE A 63 3.92 -1.18 -7.30
CA ILE A 63 5.16 -1.18 -6.52
C ILE A 63 6.23 -1.89 -7.34
N ASP A 64 7.26 -1.15 -7.72
CA ASP A 64 8.46 -1.68 -8.36
C ASP A 64 9.60 -1.74 -7.34
N LEU A 65 10.31 -2.87 -7.32
CA LEU A 65 11.52 -3.09 -6.53
C LEU A 65 12.71 -3.12 -7.49
N VAL A 66 13.53 -2.08 -7.43
CA VAL A 66 14.71 -1.91 -8.28
C VAL A 66 15.95 -2.13 -7.43
N GLU A 67 16.79 -3.09 -7.82
CA GLU A 67 18.09 -3.29 -7.20
C GLU A 67 18.99 -2.08 -7.48
N GLU A 68 19.58 -1.50 -6.44
CA GLU A 68 20.55 -0.42 -6.55
C GLU A 68 21.79 -0.74 -5.69
N SER A 69 22.94 -0.13 -5.99
CA SER A 69 24.14 -0.36 -5.19
C SER A 69 23.92 0.08 -3.74
N GLY A 70 23.86 -0.88 -2.82
CA GLY A 70 23.64 -0.61 -1.39
C GLY A 70 22.20 -0.73 -0.92
N GLY A 71 21.25 -1.19 -1.74
CA GLY A 71 19.90 -1.49 -1.27
C GLY A 71 18.88 -1.77 -2.38
N THR A 72 17.62 -1.53 -2.06
CA THR A 72 16.51 -1.65 -3.01
C THR A 72 15.76 -0.34 -3.05
N ARG A 73 15.64 0.25 -4.24
CA ARG A 73 14.76 1.38 -4.46
C ARG A 73 13.34 0.87 -4.64
N VAL A 74 12.44 1.36 -3.79
CA VAL A 74 11.00 1.14 -3.89
C VAL A 74 10.38 2.31 -4.64
N LYS A 75 9.73 2.04 -5.77
CA LYS A 75 8.92 3.03 -6.49
C LYS A 75 7.45 2.66 -6.35
N LEU A 76 6.68 3.54 -5.73
CA LEU A 76 5.23 3.40 -5.58
C LEU A 76 4.52 4.39 -6.51
N THR A 77 3.60 3.90 -7.32
CA THR A 77 2.69 4.71 -8.14
C THR A 77 1.26 4.42 -7.73
N HIS A 78 0.47 5.45 -7.44
CA HIS A 78 -0.97 5.33 -7.18
C HIS A 78 -1.74 6.12 -8.23
N SER A 79 -2.47 5.43 -9.10
CA SER A 79 -3.23 6.02 -10.21
C SER A 79 -4.73 5.76 -10.07
N GLY A 80 -5.56 6.46 -10.85
CA GLY A 80 -7.02 6.33 -10.80
C GLY A 80 -7.71 7.12 -9.68
N LEU A 81 -6.99 8.04 -9.04
CA LEU A 81 -7.56 8.96 -8.04
C LEU A 81 -8.30 10.10 -8.74
N ALA A 82 -9.50 10.43 -8.24
CA ALA A 82 -10.46 11.26 -8.97
C ALA A 82 -10.07 12.75 -9.07
N ASP A 83 -9.43 13.30 -8.04
CA ASP A 83 -9.06 14.70 -7.98
C ASP A 83 -7.77 14.95 -7.19
N ARG A 84 -7.32 16.22 -7.20
CA ARG A 84 -6.07 16.63 -6.56
C ARG A 84 -6.09 16.53 -5.04
N GLU A 85 -7.24 16.75 -4.41
CA GLU A 85 -7.37 16.69 -2.95
C GLU A 85 -7.21 15.24 -2.47
N ILE A 86 -7.81 14.29 -3.19
CA ILE A 86 -7.64 12.86 -2.95
C ILE A 86 -6.18 12.44 -3.20
N CYS A 87 -5.54 12.93 -4.26
CA CYS A 87 -4.11 12.69 -4.50
C CYS A 87 -3.24 13.16 -3.33
N ASP A 88 -3.42 14.40 -2.87
CA ASP A 88 -2.63 14.98 -1.78
C ASP A 88 -2.86 14.23 -0.45
N SER A 89 -4.08 13.73 -0.21
CA SER A 89 -4.41 12.89 0.94
C SER A 89 -3.68 11.54 0.89
N HIS A 90 -3.72 10.87 -0.26
CA HIS A 90 -3.03 9.59 -0.46
C HIS A 90 -1.50 9.74 -0.42
N GLU A 91 -0.96 10.86 -0.92
CA GLU A 91 0.46 11.17 -0.83
C GLU A 91 0.90 11.23 0.64
N LYS A 92 0.19 11.97 1.49
CA LYS A 92 0.48 12.03 2.94
C LYS A 92 0.45 10.65 3.59
N GLY A 93 -0.57 9.84 3.25
CA GLY A 93 -0.69 8.45 3.69
C GLY A 93 0.54 7.62 3.30
N TRP A 94 0.89 7.61 2.02
CA TRP A 94 2.01 6.82 1.51
C TRP A 94 3.36 7.30 2.04
N THR A 95 3.59 8.60 2.16
CA THR A 95 4.83 9.16 2.75
C THR A 95 5.05 8.63 4.17
N HIS A 96 4.00 8.61 5.00
CA HIS A 96 4.06 8.07 6.36
C HIS A 96 4.39 6.58 6.37
N TYR A 97 3.65 5.77 5.60
CA TYR A 97 3.85 4.32 5.61
C TYR A 97 5.18 3.89 4.97
N LEU A 98 5.65 4.59 3.93
CA LEU A 98 6.98 4.34 3.35
C LEU A 98 8.11 4.68 4.34
N GLY A 99 7.95 5.73 5.17
CA GLY A 99 8.89 6.03 6.25
C GLY A 99 8.94 4.91 7.30
N ARG A 100 7.79 4.37 7.69
CA ARG A 100 7.72 3.21 8.61
C ARG A 100 8.32 1.95 7.99
N LEU A 101 8.08 1.70 6.71
CA LEU A 101 8.68 0.58 5.97
C LEU A 101 10.20 0.66 5.98
N ALA A 102 10.79 1.84 5.81
CA ALA A 102 12.24 2.02 5.82
C ALA A 102 12.86 1.59 7.17
N ILE A 103 12.22 1.92 8.30
CA ILE A 103 12.66 1.50 9.64
C ILE A 103 12.61 -0.03 9.76
N THR A 104 11.49 -0.64 9.37
CA THR A 104 11.31 -2.10 9.44
C THR A 104 12.28 -2.83 8.51
N ALA A 105 12.53 -2.32 7.31
CA ALA A 105 13.45 -2.91 6.35
C ALA A 105 14.90 -2.90 6.86
N ALA A 106 15.29 -1.90 7.64
CA ALA A 106 16.58 -1.84 8.33
C ALA A 106 16.65 -2.71 9.61
N GLY A 107 15.58 -3.45 9.94
CA GLY A 107 15.50 -4.32 11.13
C GLY A 107 15.01 -3.63 12.40
N GLY A 108 14.54 -2.37 12.31
CA GLY A 108 13.99 -1.63 13.45
C GLY A 108 12.50 -1.84 13.67
N ASP A 109 12.00 -1.31 14.79
CA ASP A 109 10.57 -1.21 15.11
C ASP A 109 10.10 0.25 14.93
N PRO A 110 9.15 0.53 14.01
CA PRO A 110 8.61 1.89 13.82
C PRO A 110 7.72 2.35 14.99
N GLY A 111 7.44 1.48 15.96
CA GLY A 111 6.57 1.75 17.10
C GLY A 111 5.09 1.87 16.71
N PRO A 112 4.22 2.39 17.59
CA PRO A 112 2.81 2.56 17.30
C PRO A 112 2.56 3.44 16.07
N ASP A 113 1.51 3.15 15.32
CA ASP A 113 1.04 4.02 14.25
C ASP A 113 0.31 5.23 14.84
N LYS A 114 0.77 6.43 14.47
CA LYS A 114 0.30 7.73 14.99
C LYS A 114 -0.44 8.58 13.95
N MET A 115 -0.58 8.09 12.73
CA MET A 115 -1.47 8.72 11.75
C MET A 115 -2.91 8.72 12.26
#